data_AF-A0A9W5UMV1-F1
#
_entry.id   AF-A0A9W5UMV1-F1
#
_cell.length_a   1.000
_cell.length_b   1.000
_cell.length_c   1.000
_cell.angle_alpha   90.00
_cell.angle_beta   90.00
_cell.angle_gamma   90.00
#
_symmetry.space_group_name_H-M   'P 1'
#
loop_
_entity.id
_entity.type
_entity.pdbx_description
1 polymer ?
#
loop_
_entity_poly.entity_id
_entity_poly.type
_entity_poly.pdbx_seq_one_letter_code
_entity_poly.pdbx_strand_id
1 'polypeptide(L)' 'MTAPLLTLAQILNRLTLTARWTLRDHQPGSDGRCPLCRVPDCAVATAARNLLTTLRQTRWTGDGDTLDPWQSR' A
#
# COMPACT_ATOMS: atom_id res chain seq x y z
N MET A 1 -18.29 20.01 14.62
CA MET A 1 -17.71 18.74 15.13
C MET A 1 -16.29 18.62 14.59
N THR A 2 -15.29 18.46 15.45
CA THR A 2 -13.88 18.25 15.04
C THR A 2 -13.60 16.75 14.95
N ALA A 3 -13.26 16.25 13.76
CA ALA A 3 -12.77 14.89 13.61
C ALA A 3 -11.35 14.77 14.21
N PRO A 4 -10.98 13.63 14.82
CA PRO A 4 -9.64 13.44 15.34
C PRO A 4 -8.60 13.49 14.21
N LEU A 5 -7.54 14.25 14.44
CA LEU A 5 -6.39 14.32 13.52
C LEU A 5 -5.64 12.98 13.57
N LEU A 6 -5.47 12.33 12.43
CA LEU A 6 -4.77 11.05 12.34
C LEU A 6 -3.26 11.27 12.29
N THR A 7 -2.51 10.42 12.98
CA THR A 7 -1.06 10.37 12.80
C THR A 7 -0.72 9.80 11.42
N LEU A 8 0.48 10.11 10.91
CA LEU A 8 0.96 9.54 9.64
C LEU A 8 0.89 8.00 9.66
N ALA A 9 1.32 7.36 10.75
CA ALA A 9 1.25 5.91 10.90
C ALA A 9 -0.19 5.37 10.80
N GLN A 10 -1.17 6.08 11.39
CA GLN A 10 -2.59 5.71 11.28
C GLN A 10 -3.10 5.85 9.84
N ILE A 11 -2.70 6.90 9.12
CA ILE A 11 -3.04 7.09 7.70
C ILE A 11 -2.45 5.95 6.87
N LEU A 12 -1.15 5.66 7.01
CA LEU A 12 -0.47 4.60 6.25
C LEU A 12 -1.06 3.21 6.54
N ASN A 13 -1.43 2.93 7.79
CA ASN A 13 -2.10 1.68 8.17
C ASN A 13 -3.47 1.56 7.52
N ARG A 14 -4.27 2.63 7.53
CA ARG A 14 -5.59 2.63 6.86
C ARG A 14 -5.44 2.41 5.36
N LEU A 15 -4.53 3.14 4.70
CA LEU A 15 -4.27 2.96 3.27
C LEU A 15 -3.82 1.53 2.92
N THR A 16 -2.95 0.94 3.75
CA THR A 16 -2.51 -0.46 3.58
C THR A 16 -3.68 -1.43 3.68
N LEU A 17 -4.55 -1.26 4.68
CA LEU A 17 -5.71 -2.13 4.89
C LEU A 17 -6.71 -1.99 3.74
N THR A 18 -7.04 -0.76 3.35
CA THR A 18 -7.94 -0.48 2.22
C THR A 18 -7.42 -1.11 0.94
N ALA A 19 -6.15 -0.92 0.60
CA ALA A 19 -5.57 -1.50 -0.61
C ALA A 19 -5.63 -3.03 -0.61
N ARG A 20 -5.36 -3.68 0.53
CA ARG A 20 -5.47 -5.13 0.66
C ARG A 20 -6.91 -5.63 0.49
N TRP A 21 -7.88 -4.92 1.04
CA TRP A 21 -9.30 -5.27 0.86
C TRP A 21 -9.70 -5.13 -0.59
N THR A 22 -9.36 -4.01 -1.23
CA THR A 22 -9.58 -3.79 -2.67
C THR A 22 -8.99 -4.92 -3.51
N LEU A 23 -7.77 -5.39 -3.21
CA LEU A 23 -7.20 -6.53 -3.95
C LEU A 23 -7.97 -7.82 -3.78
N ARG A 24 -8.53 -8.10 -2.60
CA ARG A 24 -9.36 -9.29 -2.39
C ARG A 24 -10.67 -9.19 -3.15
N ASP A 25 -11.32 -8.03 -3.09
CA ASP A 25 -12.60 -7.80 -3.78
C ASP A 25 -12.44 -7.86 -5.31
N HIS A 26 -11.27 -7.47 -5.81
CA HIS A 26 -10.94 -7.49 -7.23
C HIS A 26 -10.13 -8.72 -7.68
N GLN A 27 -9.94 -9.71 -6.81
CA GLN A 27 -9.15 -10.89 -7.12
C GLN A 27 -9.75 -11.62 -8.34
N PRO A 28 -8.98 -11.85 -9.41
CA PRO A 28 -9.50 -12.48 -10.62
C PRO A 28 -10.06 -13.88 -10.34
N GLY A 29 -11.20 -14.18 -10.99
CA GLY A 29 -11.77 -15.52 -10.99
C GLY A 29 -11.03 -16.49 -11.92
N SER A 30 -11.61 -17.66 -12.16
CA SER A 30 -11.05 -18.67 -13.08
C SER A 30 -10.89 -18.19 -14.52
N ASP A 31 -11.65 -17.16 -14.91
CA ASP A 31 -11.59 -16.51 -16.22
C ASP A 31 -10.49 -15.44 -16.32
N GLY A 32 -9.72 -15.22 -15.25
CA GLY A 32 -8.67 -14.20 -15.19
C GLY A 32 -9.19 -12.77 -15.18
N ARG A 33 -10.51 -12.56 -15.01
CA ARG A 33 -11.13 -11.23 -14.99
C ARG A 33 -11.53 -10.86 -13.57
N CYS A 34 -11.49 -9.57 -13.28
CA CYS A 34 -12.02 -9.03 -12.04
C CYS A 34 -13.53 -9.33 -11.94
N PRO A 35 -14.03 -9.85 -10.80
CA PRO A 35 -15.45 -10.18 -10.65
C PRO A 35 -16.37 -8.94 -10.67
N LEU A 36 -15.85 -7.79 -10.26
CA LEU A 36 -16.57 -6.51 -10.19
C LEU A 36 -16.49 -5.74 -11.52
N CYS A 37 -15.27 -5.53 -12.04
CA CYS A 37 -15.05 -4.70 -13.23
C CYS A 37 -15.17 -5.49 -14.54
N ARG A 38 -15.17 -6.83 -14.50
CA ARG A 38 -15.24 -7.75 -15.65
C ARG A 38 -14.14 -7.58 -16.71
N VAL A 39 -13.05 -6.91 -16.35
CA VAL A 39 -11.86 -6.74 -17.18
C VAL A 39 -10.65 -7.45 -16.57
N PRO A 40 -9.73 -7.99 -17.38
CA PRO A 40 -8.42 -8.41 -16.90
C PRO A 40 -7.64 -7.17 -16.40
N ASP A 41 -6.77 -7.37 -15.41
CA ASP A 41 -5.90 -6.32 -14.84
C ASP A 41 -6.60 -4.98 -14.56
N CYS A 42 -7.79 -5.07 -13.95
CA CYS A 42 -8.62 -3.88 -13.72
C CYS A 42 -7.84 -2.75 -13.03
N ALA A 43 -8.08 -1.52 -13.48
CA ALA A 43 -7.36 -0.34 -13.02
C ALA A 43 -7.40 -0.17 -11.50
N VAL A 44 -8.49 -0.60 -10.86
CA VAL A 44 -8.65 -0.55 -9.40
C VAL A 44 -7.67 -1.49 -8.68
N ALA A 45 -7.57 -2.75 -9.12
CA ALA A 45 -6.58 -3.68 -8.57
C ALA A 45 -5.14 -3.20 -8.83
N THR A 46 -4.89 -2.64 -10.03
CA THR A 46 -3.59 -2.06 -10.37
C THR A 46 -3.24 -0.86 -9.49
N ALA A 47 -4.18 0.05 -9.23
CA ALA A 47 -3.99 1.17 -8.32
C ALA A 47 -3.70 0.70 -6.88
N ALA A 48 -4.44 -0.30 -6.39
CA ALA A 48 -4.20 -0.88 -5.07
C ALA A 48 -2.81 -1.55 -4.95
N ARG A 49 -2.36 -2.26 -5.99
CA ARG A 49 -0.98 -2.80 -6.07
C ARG A 49 0.06 -1.70 -6.03
N ASN A 50 -0.12 -0.65 -6.83
CA ASN A 50 0.80 0.49 -6.90
C ASN A 50 0.90 1.19 -5.54
N LEU A 51 -0.24 1.43 -4.88
CA LEU A 51 -0.27 2.03 -3.55
C LEU A 51 0.52 1.19 -2.53
N LEU A 52 0.35 -0.13 -2.49
CA LEU A 52 1.13 -1.00 -1.59
C LEU A 52 2.63 -0.99 -1.91
N THR A 53 3.01 -0.82 -3.17
CA THR A 53 4.41 -0.66 -3.57
C THR A 53 4.97 0.68 -3.09
N THR A 54 4.27 1.78 -3.31
CA THR A 54 4.65 3.11 -2.82
C THR A 54 4.75 3.15 -1.30
N LEU A 55 3.77 2.58 -0.59
CA LEU A 55 3.77 2.54 0.87
C LEU A 55 4.98 1.78 1.44
N ARG A 56 5.40 0.68 0.79
CA ARG A 56 6.62 -0.05 1.16
C ARG A 56 7.86 0.83 1.01
N GLN A 57 7.96 1.59 -0.08
CA GLN A 57 9.08 2.51 -0.30
C GLN A 57 9.10 3.65 0.73
N THR A 58 7.94 4.22 1.07
CA THR A 58 7.85 5.28 2.09
C THR A 58 8.18 4.81 3.51
N ARG A 59 7.96 3.51 3.81
CA ARG A 59 8.37 2.93 5.09
C ARG A 59 9.89 2.67 5.14
N TRP A 60 10.50 2.37 3.99
CA TRP A 60 11.94 2.14 3.84
C TRP A 60 12.76 3.43 3.94
N THR A 61 12.20 4.59 3.57
CA THR A 61 12.87 5.89 3.71
C THR A 61 13.07 6.37 5.17
N GLY A 62 12.71 5.56 6.18
CA GLY A 62 12.99 5.82 7.59
C GLY A 62 14.18 5.05 8.17
N ASP A 63 14.89 4.24 7.38
CA ASP A 63 16.04 3.41 7.81
C ASP A 63 17.31 3.69 6.96
N GLY A 64 17.36 4.89 6.36
CA GLY A 64 18.42 5.31 5.45
C GLY A 64 19.29 6.46 5.96
N ASP A 65 19.22 6.77 7.26
CA ASP A 65 20.05 7.80 7.89
C ASP A 65 20.73 7.27 9.17
N THR A 66 21.38 6.13 9.02
CA THR A 66 22.52 5.77 9.87
C THR A 66 23.67 5.39 8.95
N LEU A 67 24.24 6.40 8.29
CA LEU A 67 25.69 6.43 8.13
C LEU A 67 26.26 6.46 9.55
N ASP A 68 26.62 5.30 10.10
CA ASP A 68 27.42 5.23 11.31
C ASP A 68 28.88 5.55 10.91
N PRO A 69 29.44 6.72 11.26
CA PRO A 69 30.79 7.10 10.83
C PRO A 69 31.89 6.41 11.66
N TRP A 70 31.53 5.53 12.62
CA TRP A 70 32.47 5.01 13.62
C TRP A 70 32.74 3.50 13.53
N GLN A 71 32.50 2.87 12.38
CA GLN A 71 32.83 1.45 12.14
C GLN A 71 34.29 1.23 11.67
N SER A 72 35.23 1.97 12.25
CA SER A 72 36.66 1.71 12.10
C SER A 72 37.34 1.89 13.45
N ARG A 73 37.46 0.79 14.18
CA ARG A 73 38.50 0.60 15.19
C ARG A 73 38.81 -0.88 15.36
#